data_AF-A0A7J7GGL4-F1
#
_entry.id   AF-A0A7J7GGL4-F1
#
_cell.length_a   1.000
_cell.length_b   1.000
_cell.length_c   1.000
_cell.angle_alpha   90.00
_cell.angle_beta   90.00
_cell.angle_gamma   90.00
#
_symmetry.space_group_name_H-M   'P 1'
#
loop_
_entity.id
_entity.type
_entity.pdbx_description
1 polymer ?
#
loop_
_entity_poly.entity_id
_entity_poly.type
_entity_poly.pdbx_seq_one_letter_code
_entity_poly.pdbx_strand_id
1 'polypeptide(L)'
;MIVNSITSSVHCAVFIIAVSVCTVAIVLITAPASAKASPFSPLSIEAKALLDSGWWENFASANHCELMGVTCNEVGSVTRIDFSSFHSLPGKLENMNWASLPNLEYLNLSNCFSTGSVSIPDEIGTLSKLMYLDLSYNYYLQGLLPLTLGTAPN
;
A
#
# COMPACT_ATOMS: atom_id res chain seq x y z
N MET A 1 -47.64 51.34 45.56
CA MET A 1 -47.70 49.95 45.07
C MET A 1 -47.28 49.89 43.60
N ILE A 2 -45.99 50.05 43.27
CA ILE A 2 -45.44 49.72 41.94
C ILE A 2 -43.94 49.43 42.09
N VAL A 3 -43.56 48.34 42.74
CA VAL A 3 -42.18 47.81 42.65
C VAL A 3 -42.27 46.30 42.90
N ASN A 4 -42.63 45.50 41.89
CA ASN A 4 -42.43 44.03 41.90
C ASN A 4 -42.81 43.38 40.56
N SER A 5 -42.36 43.93 39.43
CA SER A 5 -42.56 43.27 38.13
C SER A 5 -41.37 43.35 37.17
N ILE A 6 -40.20 43.80 37.63
CA ILE A 6 -39.03 44.06 36.75
C ILE A 6 -37.91 43.02 36.96
N THR A 7 -37.86 42.31 38.09
CA THR A 7 -36.72 41.43 38.43
C THR A 7 -36.77 40.02 37.83
N SER A 8 -37.94 39.55 37.38
CA SER A 8 -38.08 38.23 36.73
C SER A 8 -37.84 38.25 35.22
N SER A 9 -38.08 39.38 34.56
CA SER A 9 -37.96 39.50 33.09
C SER A 9 -36.51 39.62 32.62
N VAL A 10 -35.64 40.21 33.44
CA VAL A 10 -34.21 40.37 33.12
C VAL A 10 -33.40 39.09 33.30
N HIS A 11 -33.71 38.25 34.31
CA HIS A 11 -33.01 36.97 34.47
C HIS A 11 -33.35 35.99 33.35
N CYS A 12 -34.61 35.96 32.89
CA CYS A 12 -35.02 35.08 31.80
C CYS A 12 -34.43 35.53 30.44
N ALA A 13 -34.40 36.85 30.17
CA ALA A 13 -33.81 37.40 28.95
C ALA A 13 -32.29 37.20 28.89
N VAL A 14 -31.59 37.37 30.01
CA VAL A 14 -30.12 37.17 30.09
C VAL A 14 -29.74 35.71 29.87
N PHE A 15 -30.53 34.74 30.38
CA PHE A 15 -30.32 33.31 30.12
C PHE A 15 -30.58 32.92 28.66
N ILE A 16 -31.60 33.49 28.01
CA ILE A 16 -31.93 33.18 26.61
C ILE A 16 -30.86 33.72 25.65
N ILE A 17 -30.32 34.93 25.91
CA ILE A 17 -29.24 35.52 25.10
C ILE A 17 -27.92 34.75 25.29
N ALA A 18 -27.62 34.28 26.50
CA ALA A 18 -26.42 33.48 26.77
C ALA A 18 -26.46 32.12 26.06
N VAL A 19 -27.62 31.46 25.99
CA VAL A 19 -27.79 30.17 25.29
C VAL A 19 -27.72 30.35 23.77
N SER A 20 -28.25 31.44 23.21
CA SER A 20 -28.16 31.71 21.76
C SER A 20 -26.75 32.12 21.30
N VAL A 21 -25.97 32.79 22.15
CA VAL A 21 -24.58 33.17 21.83
C VAL A 21 -23.66 31.95 21.92
N CYS A 22 -23.94 30.98 22.81
CA CYS A 22 -23.19 29.72 22.89
C CYS A 22 -23.44 28.77 21.71
N THR A 23 -24.65 28.69 21.15
CA THR A 23 -24.93 27.76 20.04
C THR A 23 -24.40 28.24 18.68
N VAL A 24 -24.39 29.55 18.44
CA VAL A 24 -23.86 30.12 17.17
C VAL A 24 -22.33 30.02 17.10
N ALA A 25 -21.64 30.10 18.23
CA ALA A 25 -20.17 29.99 18.28
C ALA A 25 -19.64 28.56 17.99
N ILE A 26 -20.48 27.52 18.15
CA ILE A 26 -20.08 26.12 17.98
C ILE A 26 -20.12 25.67 16.50
N VAL A 27 -20.81 26.40 15.61
CA VAL A 27 -21.21 25.87 14.29
C VAL A 27 -20.27 26.20 13.12
N LEU A 28 -19.20 27.03 13.26
CA LEU A 28 -18.44 27.46 12.07
C LEU A 28 -16.91 27.25 12.10
N ILE A 29 -16.41 26.35 12.97
CA ILE A 29 -15.02 25.86 12.87
C ILE A 29 -14.98 24.34 12.74
N THR A 30 -15.82 23.75 11.89
CA THR A 30 -15.43 22.49 11.26
C THR A 30 -14.71 22.85 9.97
N ALA A 31 -13.43 23.21 10.10
CA ALA A 31 -12.54 23.04 8.96
C ALA A 31 -12.66 21.55 8.56
N PRO A 32 -12.93 21.19 7.30
CA PRO A 32 -12.66 19.83 6.89
C PRO A 32 -11.20 19.60 7.25
N ALA A 33 -10.93 18.59 8.06
CA ALA A 33 -9.58 18.07 8.17
C ALA A 33 -9.16 17.80 6.72
N SER A 34 -8.31 18.66 6.18
CA SER A 34 -7.60 18.32 4.97
C SER A 34 -6.80 17.11 5.40
N ALA A 35 -7.29 15.92 5.03
CA ALA A 35 -6.46 14.75 4.97
C ALA A 35 -5.32 15.18 4.06
N LYS A 36 -4.21 15.62 4.65
CA LYS A 36 -2.93 15.65 3.97
C LYS A 36 -2.82 14.23 3.44
N ALA A 37 -3.00 14.06 2.14
CA ALA A 37 -2.54 12.86 1.48
C ALA A 37 -1.07 12.79 1.87
N SER A 38 -0.74 11.94 2.84
CA SER A 38 0.64 11.64 3.14
C SER A 38 1.24 11.23 1.81
N PRO A 39 2.34 11.85 1.34
CA PRO A 39 3.05 11.29 0.20
C PRO A 39 3.29 9.82 0.54
N PHE A 40 2.78 8.92 -0.31
CA PHE A 40 2.98 7.49 -0.11
C PHE A 40 4.48 7.27 0.05
N SER A 41 4.90 6.81 1.24
CA SER A 41 6.29 6.43 1.47
C SER A 41 6.72 5.36 0.45
N PRO A 42 8.01 5.26 0.07
CA PRO A 42 8.49 4.21 -0.84
C PRO A 42 8.03 2.80 -0.40
N LEU A 43 8.04 2.54 0.91
CA LEU A 43 7.58 1.28 1.49
C LEU A 43 6.08 1.02 1.26
N SER A 44 5.24 2.07 1.33
CA SER A 44 3.82 1.91 1.03
C SER A 44 3.54 1.68 -0.46
N ILE A 45 4.45 2.09 -1.35
CA ILE A 45 4.37 1.78 -2.78
C ILE A 45 4.73 0.30 -3.00
N GLU A 46 5.79 -0.20 -2.35
CA GLU A 46 6.14 -1.63 -2.35
C GLU A 46 4.97 -2.48 -1.85
N ALA A 47 4.44 -2.17 -0.67
CA ALA A 47 3.31 -2.89 -0.08
C ALA A 47 2.09 -2.92 -1.01
N LYS A 48 1.78 -1.78 -1.66
CA LYS A 48 0.68 -1.71 -2.63
C LYS A 48 0.96 -2.56 -3.87
N ALA A 49 2.19 -2.54 -4.40
CA ALA A 49 2.56 -3.35 -5.57
C ALA A 49 2.46 -4.86 -5.28
N LEU A 50 2.88 -5.30 -4.09
CA LEU A 50 2.73 -6.69 -3.67
C LEU A 50 1.24 -7.09 -3.55
N LEU A 51 0.40 -6.22 -2.99
CA LEU A 51 -1.04 -6.46 -2.89
C LEU A 51 -1.71 -6.52 -4.27
N ASP A 52 -1.45 -5.53 -5.13
CA ASP A 52 -2.03 -5.42 -6.45
C ASP A 52 -1.61 -6.57 -7.39
N SER A 53 -0.47 -7.21 -7.12
CA SER A 53 -0.01 -8.39 -7.88
C SER A 53 -0.98 -9.57 -7.80
N GLY A 54 -1.73 -9.64 -6.69
CA GLY A 54 -2.64 -10.75 -6.39
C GLY A 54 -1.94 -12.03 -5.92
N TRP A 55 -0.63 -12.01 -5.62
CA TRP A 55 0.13 -13.22 -5.27
C TRP A 55 -0.10 -13.71 -3.84
N TRP A 56 -0.48 -12.82 -2.92
CA TRP A 56 -0.64 -13.11 -1.50
C TRP A 56 -2.10 -13.22 -1.02
N GLU A 57 -3.09 -13.25 -1.91
CA GLU A 57 -4.53 -13.22 -1.59
C GLU A 57 -4.87 -12.32 -0.37
N ASN A 58 -5.91 -12.61 0.43
CA ASN A 58 -6.39 -11.77 1.54
C ASN A 58 -5.42 -11.63 2.74
N PHE A 59 -4.14 -11.99 2.61
CA PHE A 59 -3.12 -11.69 3.61
C PHE A 59 -2.66 -10.23 3.48
N ALA A 60 -3.60 -9.29 3.66
CA ALA A 60 -3.28 -7.90 3.86
C ALA A 60 -2.71 -7.73 5.28
N SER A 61 -1.42 -8.06 5.47
CA SER A 61 -0.70 -7.65 6.68
C SER A 61 -0.52 -6.12 6.65
N ALA A 62 -0.57 -5.49 7.83
CA ALA A 62 -0.18 -4.09 7.97
C ALA A 62 1.30 -3.87 7.63
N ASN A 63 2.11 -4.93 7.64
CA ASN A 63 3.52 -4.92 7.31
C ASN A 63 3.82 -5.91 6.17
N HIS A 64 4.20 -5.38 5.01
CA HIS A 64 4.50 -6.22 3.85
C HIS A 64 5.72 -7.13 4.05
N CYS A 65 6.61 -6.82 5.00
CA CYS A 65 7.75 -7.66 5.35
C CYS A 65 7.37 -8.94 6.11
N GLU A 66 6.14 -9.04 6.59
CA GLU A 66 5.60 -10.24 7.22
C GLU A 66 4.88 -11.16 6.21
N LEU A 67 4.77 -10.72 4.95
CA LEU A 67 4.22 -11.55 3.90
C LEU A 67 5.09 -12.78 3.73
N MET A 68 4.42 -13.92 3.57
CA MET A 68 5.07 -15.20 3.43
C MET A 68 5.98 -15.21 2.19
N GLY A 69 7.24 -15.62 2.35
CA GLY A 69 8.23 -15.59 1.28
C GLY A 69 8.83 -14.21 0.98
N VAL A 70 8.42 -13.15 1.68
CA VAL A 70 9.03 -11.82 1.57
C VAL A 70 10.10 -11.64 2.64
N THR A 71 11.24 -11.05 2.27
CA THR A 71 12.25 -10.57 3.21
C THR A 71 12.59 -9.13 2.87
N CYS A 72 12.68 -8.30 3.91
CA CYS A 72 13.05 -6.90 3.80
C CYS A 72 14.42 -6.63 4.44
N ASN A 73 15.06 -5.54 4.01
CA ASN A 73 16.24 -5.00 4.68
C ASN A 73 15.88 -4.23 5.97
N GLU A 74 16.90 -3.65 6.62
CA GLU A 74 16.77 -2.90 7.89
C GLU A 74 15.82 -1.69 7.81
N VAL A 75 15.63 -1.11 6.62
CA VAL A 75 14.72 0.02 6.40
C VAL A 75 13.31 -0.42 5.97
N GLY A 76 13.05 -1.73 5.92
CA GLY A 76 11.75 -2.30 5.57
C GLY A 76 11.49 -2.43 4.06
N SER A 77 12.50 -2.25 3.21
CA SER A 77 12.34 -2.40 1.76
C SER A 77 12.59 -3.85 1.33
N VAL A 78 11.77 -4.36 0.41
CA VAL A 78 11.82 -5.75 -0.08
C VAL A 78 13.13 -6.03 -0.81
N THR A 79 13.88 -7.03 -0.35
CA THR A 79 15.13 -7.50 -0.98
C THR A 79 15.03 -8.92 -1.51
N ARG A 80 14.12 -9.74 -0.99
CA ARG A 80 13.92 -11.11 -1.45
C ARG A 80 12.44 -11.47 -1.51
N ILE A 81 12.07 -12.10 -2.61
CA ILE A 81 10.81 -12.81 -2.79
C ILE A 81 11.15 -14.25 -3.14
N ASP A 82 10.72 -15.19 -2.32
CA ASP A 82 11.03 -16.60 -2.44
C ASP A 82 9.77 -17.46 -2.30
N PHE A 83 9.29 -17.98 -3.43
CA PHE A 83 8.15 -18.86 -3.50
C PHE A 83 8.52 -20.34 -3.72
N SER A 84 9.78 -20.73 -3.49
CA SER A 84 10.23 -22.13 -3.66
C SER A 84 9.45 -23.17 -2.84
N SER A 85 8.80 -22.73 -1.76
CA SER A 85 7.94 -23.59 -0.92
C SER A 85 6.46 -23.62 -1.35
N PHE A 86 6.10 -22.95 -2.45
CA PHE A 86 4.73 -22.80 -2.94
C PHE A 86 4.58 -23.51 -4.27
N HIS A 87 3.44 -24.19 -4.44
CA HIS A 87 3.17 -25.00 -5.64
C HIS A 87 2.36 -24.25 -6.70
N SER A 88 1.76 -23.11 -6.36
CA SER A 88 0.95 -22.32 -7.29
C SER A 88 0.73 -20.91 -6.76
N LEU A 89 0.97 -19.91 -7.60
CA LEU A 89 0.56 -18.52 -7.38
C LEU A 89 -0.82 -18.28 -8.02
N PRO A 90 -1.76 -17.61 -7.32
CA PRO A 90 -3.08 -17.30 -7.87
C PRO A 90 -3.07 -16.17 -8.90
N GLY A 91 -2.00 -15.35 -8.93
CA GLY A 91 -1.81 -14.25 -9.88
C GLY A 91 -0.93 -14.62 -11.07
N LYS A 92 -0.76 -13.65 -11.98
CA LYS A 92 0.18 -13.75 -13.12
C LYS A 92 1.46 -12.98 -12.84
N LEU A 93 2.54 -13.38 -13.52
CA LEU A 93 3.81 -12.67 -13.50
C LEU A 93 3.67 -11.20 -13.97
N GLU A 94 2.81 -10.98 -14.97
CA GLU A 94 2.53 -9.70 -15.61
C GLU A 94 1.88 -8.67 -14.66
N ASN A 95 1.23 -9.11 -13.58
CA ASN A 95 0.54 -8.20 -12.67
C ASN A 95 1.48 -7.46 -11.71
N MET A 96 2.73 -7.92 -11.58
CA MET A 96 3.70 -7.34 -10.65
C MET A 96 4.27 -6.04 -11.22
N ASN A 97 4.19 -4.96 -10.44
CA ASN A 97 4.87 -3.72 -10.78
C ASN A 97 6.33 -3.75 -10.29
N TRP A 98 7.21 -4.31 -11.12
CA TRP A 98 8.65 -4.48 -10.82
C TRP A 98 9.39 -3.18 -10.49
N ALA A 99 8.99 -2.06 -11.10
CA ALA A 99 9.58 -0.76 -10.81
C ALA A 99 9.31 -0.28 -9.38
N SER A 100 8.33 -0.87 -8.70
CA SER A 100 8.03 -0.58 -7.28
C SER A 100 8.93 -1.35 -6.32
N LEU A 101 9.79 -2.26 -6.78
CA LEU A 101 10.67 -3.09 -5.95
C LEU A 101 12.17 -2.78 -6.24
N PRO A 102 12.63 -1.54 -6.03
CA PRO A 102 13.95 -1.09 -6.49
C PRO A 102 15.13 -1.73 -5.75
N ASN A 103 14.88 -2.41 -4.64
CA ASN A 103 15.90 -3.08 -3.83
C ASN A 103 15.84 -4.61 -3.93
N LEU A 104 15.03 -5.17 -4.84
CA LEU A 104 14.92 -6.61 -4.98
C LEU A 104 16.22 -7.20 -5.52
N GLU A 105 16.81 -8.12 -4.76
CA GLU A 105 18.08 -8.80 -5.06
C GLU A 105 17.86 -10.27 -5.42
N TYR A 106 16.83 -10.89 -4.86
CA TYR A 106 16.53 -12.31 -5.05
C TYR A 106 15.06 -12.52 -5.39
N LEU A 107 14.82 -13.20 -6.52
CA LEU A 107 13.49 -13.60 -6.96
C LEU A 107 13.49 -15.08 -7.32
N ASN A 108 12.74 -15.87 -6.56
CA ASN A 108 12.48 -17.28 -6.88
C ASN A 108 10.99 -17.51 -7.08
N LEU A 109 10.62 -17.80 -8.32
CA LEU A 109 9.28 -18.16 -8.78
C LEU A 109 9.28 -19.54 -9.44
N SER A 110 10.18 -20.42 -9.00
CA SER A 110 10.26 -21.80 -9.47
C SER A 110 8.93 -22.50 -9.24
N ASN A 111 8.42 -23.20 -10.26
CA ASN A 111 7.19 -24.00 -10.17
C ASN A 111 5.95 -23.22 -9.66
N CYS A 112 5.86 -21.92 -9.91
CA CYS A 112 4.78 -21.07 -9.41
C CYS A 112 3.61 -20.92 -10.40
N PHE A 113 3.86 -21.04 -11.70
CA PHE A 113 2.90 -20.79 -12.78
C PHE A 113 2.57 -22.09 -13.55
N SER A 114 1.77 -22.94 -12.92
CA SER A 114 1.44 -24.28 -13.42
C SER A 114 0.27 -24.32 -14.41
N THR A 115 -0.44 -23.22 -14.63
CA THR A 115 -1.57 -23.15 -15.57
C THR A 115 -1.64 -21.80 -16.28
N GLY A 116 -2.11 -21.82 -17.54
CA GLY A 116 -2.27 -20.60 -18.34
C GLY A 116 -0.96 -20.12 -18.96
N SER A 117 -1.06 -19.35 -20.06
CA SER A 117 0.12 -18.72 -20.67
C SER A 117 0.61 -17.59 -19.77
N VAL A 118 1.93 -17.57 -19.50
CA VAL A 118 2.58 -16.52 -18.72
C VAL A 118 3.70 -15.92 -19.57
N SER A 119 3.66 -14.62 -19.83
CA SER A 119 4.77 -13.91 -20.46
C SER A 119 5.74 -13.37 -19.42
N ILE A 120 7.03 -13.35 -19.75
CA ILE A 120 8.01 -12.53 -19.01
C ILE A 120 7.78 -11.06 -19.40
N PRO A 121 7.42 -10.17 -18.47
CA PRO A 121 7.26 -8.73 -18.75
C PRO A 121 8.62 -8.06 -18.89
N ASP A 122 8.78 -7.14 -19.85
CA ASP A 122 10.03 -6.39 -20.08
C ASP A 122 10.43 -5.58 -18.84
N GLU A 123 9.45 -5.17 -18.04
CA GLU A 123 9.60 -4.43 -16.80
C GLU A 123 10.43 -5.17 -15.75
N ILE A 124 10.56 -6.50 -15.82
CA ILE A 124 11.45 -7.25 -14.91
C ILE A 124 12.91 -6.76 -15.05
N GLY A 125 13.27 -6.22 -16.22
CA GLY A 125 14.57 -5.61 -16.46
C GLY A 125 14.80 -4.27 -15.76
N THR A 126 13.80 -3.71 -15.06
CA THR A 126 13.96 -2.53 -14.20
C THR A 126 14.59 -2.86 -12.85
N LEU A 127 14.68 -4.14 -12.48
CA LEU A 127 15.25 -4.62 -11.23
C LEU A 127 16.78 -4.54 -11.27
N SER A 128 17.34 -3.34 -11.12
CA SER A 128 18.77 -3.09 -11.28
C SER A 128 19.67 -3.74 -10.22
N LYS A 129 19.11 -4.20 -9.09
CA LYS A 129 19.83 -4.91 -8.02
C LYS A 129 19.64 -6.42 -8.06
N LEU A 130 18.89 -6.95 -9.02
CA LEU A 130 18.58 -8.37 -9.04
C LEU A 130 19.84 -9.19 -9.33
N MET A 131 20.24 -10.02 -8.36
CA MET A 131 21.41 -10.90 -8.45
C MET A 131 21.01 -12.34 -8.71
N TYR A 132 19.77 -12.71 -8.37
CA TYR A 132 19.27 -14.07 -8.54
C TYR A 132 17.84 -14.07 -9.07
N LEU A 133 17.64 -14.80 -10.16
CA LEU A 133 16.35 -15.03 -10.79
C LEU A 133 16.18 -16.52 -11.07
N ASP A 134 15.19 -17.14 -10.43
CA ASP A 134 14.77 -18.51 -10.73
C ASP A 134 13.33 -18.53 -11.25
N LEU A 135 13.19 -18.88 -12.53
CA LEU A 135 11.92 -19.09 -13.22
C LEU A 135 11.75 -20.56 -13.67
N SER A 136 12.56 -21.47 -13.12
CA SER A 136 12.56 -22.90 -13.48
C SER A 136 11.21 -23.57 -13.21
N TYR A 137 10.98 -24.71 -13.87
CA TYR A 137 9.76 -25.52 -13.69
C TYR A 137 8.43 -24.80 -13.97
N ASN A 138 8.43 -23.65 -14.66
CA ASN A 138 7.23 -23.00 -15.16
C ASN A 138 6.97 -23.42 -16.62
N TYR A 139 6.26 -24.55 -16.81
CA TYR A 139 6.08 -25.19 -18.13
C TYR A 139 5.40 -24.30 -19.18
N TYR A 140 4.53 -23.38 -18.74
CA TYR A 140 3.77 -22.49 -19.62
C TYR A 140 4.36 -21.06 -19.73
N LEU A 141 5.58 -20.86 -19.21
CA LEU A 141 6.28 -19.59 -19.34
C LEU A 141 6.78 -19.40 -20.78
N GLN A 142 6.47 -18.24 -21.35
CA GLN A 142 6.82 -17.86 -22.71
C GLN A 142 7.44 -16.46 -22.73
N GLY A 143 8.06 -16.11 -23.86
CA GLY A 143 8.74 -14.83 -24.05
C GLY A 143 10.26 -14.93 -23.92
N LEU A 144 10.91 -13.78 -24.09
CA LEU A 144 12.35 -13.65 -23.97
C LEU A 144 12.67 -13.00 -22.63
N LEU A 145 13.79 -13.40 -22.02
CA LEU A 145 14.35 -12.60 -20.93
C LEU A 145 14.78 -11.24 -21.54
N PRO A 146 14.32 -10.12 -20.99
CA PRO A 146 14.67 -8.82 -21.53
C PRO A 146 16.17 -8.57 -21.38
N LEU A 147 16.77 -8.03 -22.44
CA LEU A 147 18.22 -7.77 -22.51
C LEU A 147 18.72 -6.88 -21.37
N THR A 148 17.84 -6.03 -20.84
CA THR A 148 18.09 -5.14 -19.72
C THR A 148 18.52 -5.86 -18.45
N LEU A 149 18.07 -7.11 -18.21
CA LEU A 149 18.55 -7.95 -17.10
C LEU A 149 20.04 -8.25 -17.18
N GLY A 150 20.59 -8.41 -18.39
CA GLY A 150 22.00 -8.68 -18.63
C GLY A 150 22.90 -7.44 -18.60
N THR A 151 22.31 -6.25 -18.43
CA THR A 151 23.01 -4.95 -18.45
C THR A 151 23.00 -4.24 -17.11
N ALA A 152 22.48 -4.86 -16.05
CA ALA A 152 22.47 -4.27 -14.72
C ALA A 152 23.90 -3.89 -14.31
N PRO A 153 24.16 -2.62 -13.94
CA PRO A 153 25.50 -2.18 -13.56
C PRO A 153 25.92 -2.91 -12.28
N ASN A 154 27.04 -3.62 -12.35
CA ASN A 154 27.71 -4.25 -11.20
C ASN A 154 28.00 -3.24 -10.08
#